data_AF-B8FGR3-F1
#
_entry.id   AF-B8FGR3-F1
#
_cell.length_a   1.000
_cell.length_b   1.000
_cell.length_c   1.000
_cell.angle_alpha   90.00
_cell.angle_beta   90.00
_cell.angle_gamma   90.00
#
_symmetry.space_group_name_H-M   'P 1'
#
loop_
_entity.id
_entity.type
_entity.pdbx_description
1 polymer ?
#
loop_
_entity_poly.entity_id
_entity_poly.type
_entity_poly.pdbx_seq_one_letter_code
_entity_poly.pdbx_strand_id
1 'polypeptide(L)' 'MHLYWKIFEELKMLGEYPVLLDPSLKRCFKHWMETHQYSLTMAEQRHIPMFPKPEAFGVTPSLN' A
#
# COMPACT_ATOMS: atom_id res chain seq x y z
N MET A 1 -6.25 11.07 -11.70
CA MET A 1 -5.91 9.66 -11.42
C MET A 1 -5.84 9.33 -9.92
N HIS A 2 -5.79 10.33 -9.03
CA HIS A 2 -5.82 10.12 -7.57
C HIS A 2 -6.98 9.23 -7.09
N LEU A 3 -8.20 9.38 -7.62
CA LEU A 3 -9.33 8.51 -7.27
C LEU A 3 -9.04 7.03 -7.59
N TYR A 4 -8.53 6.73 -8.79
CA TYR A 4 -8.17 5.37 -9.18
C TYR A 4 -7.08 4.81 -8.28
N TRP A 5 -6.08 5.62 -7.92
CA TRP A 5 -5.05 5.19 -6.98
C TRP A 5 -5.63 4.87 -5.61
N LYS A 6 -6.55 5.70 -5.10
CA LYS A 6 -7.21 5.45 -3.81
C LYS A 6 -8.03 4.16 -3.84
N ILE A 7 -8.76 3.90 -4.92
CA ILE A 7 -9.49 2.64 -5.12
C ILE A 7 -8.53 1.44 -5.12
N PHE A 8 -7.38 1.56 -5.80
CA PHE A 8 -6.35 0.51 -5.81
C PHE A 8 -5.81 0.23 -4.41
N GLU A 9 -5.54 1.26 -3.61
CA GLU A 9 -5.05 1.09 -2.24
C GLU A 9 -6.10 0.46 -1.32
N GLU A 10 -7.37 0.88 -1.39
CA GLU A 10 -8.44 0.25 -0.60
C GLU A 10 -8.63 -1.23 -0.96
N LEU A 11 -8.58 -1.57 -2.26
CA LEU A 11 -8.70 -2.96 -2.71
C LEU A 11 -7.48 -3.80 -2.31
N LYS A 12 -6.28 -3.22 -2.35
CA LYS A 12 -5.04 -3.86 -1.87
C LYS A 12 -5.12 -4.20 -0.39
N MET A 13 -5.75 -3.35 0.43
CA MET A 13 -6.00 -3.64 1.85
C MET A 13 -6.95 -4.82 2.06
N LEU A 14 -7.80 -5.13 1.06
CA LEU A 14 -8.69 -6.30 1.04
C LEU A 14 -8.04 -7.54 0.40
N GLY A 15 -6.79 -7.44 -0.07
CA GLY A 15 -6.09 -8.50 -0.79
C GLY A 15 -6.49 -8.64 -2.27
N GLU A 16 -7.21 -7.65 -2.81
CA GLU A 16 -7.65 -7.62 -4.20
C GLU A 16 -6.75 -6.73 -5.07
N TYR A 17 -6.53 -7.16 -6.32
CA TYR A 17 -5.68 -6.45 -7.28
C TYR A 17 -6.47 -6.08 -8.53
N PRO A 18 -7.06 -4.86 -8.59
CA PRO A 18 -7.85 -4.42 -9.73
C PRO A 18 -7.00 -4.33 -11.01
N VAL A 19 -7.60 -4.70 -12.14
CA VAL A 19 -6.97 -4.63 -13.46
C VAL A 19 -7.64 -3.55 -14.30
N LEU A 20 -6.85 -2.61 -14.80
CA LEU A 20 -7.32 -1.62 -15.78
C LEU A 20 -7.40 -2.29 -17.15
N LEU A 21 -8.63 -2.52 -17.64
CA LEU A 21 -8.88 -3.13 -18.95
C LEU A 21 -8.59 -2.17 -20.11
N ASP A 22 -8.89 -0.89 -19.94
CA ASP A 22 -8.64 0.12 -20.96
C ASP A 22 -7.13 0.47 -21.05
N PRO A 23 -6.48 0.26 -22.21
CA PRO A 23 -5.05 0.53 -22.36
C PRO A 23 -4.68 2.00 -22.20
N SER A 24 -5.57 2.92 -22.57
CA SER A 24 -5.33 4.37 -22.45
C SER A 24 -5.36 4.79 -20.99
N LEU A 25 -6.34 4.30 -20.23
CA LEU A 25 -6.44 4.49 -18.80
C LEU A 25 -5.23 3.91 -18.08
N LYS A 26 -4.77 2.72 -18.46
CA LYS A 26 -3.54 2.11 -17.93
C LYS A 26 -2.31 2.98 -18.13
N ARG A 27 -2.12 3.55 -19.34
CA ARG A 27 -1.00 4.46 -19.63
C ARG A 27 -1.07 5.74 -18.80
N CYS A 28 -2.23 6.38 -18.76
CA CYS A 28 -2.42 7.61 -17.99
C CYS A 28 -2.23 7.37 -16.49
N PHE A 29 -2.73 6.25 -15.97
CA PHE A 29 -2.54 5.86 -14.58
C PHE A 29 -1.07 5.60 -14.27
N LYS A 30 -0.36 4.84 -15.11
CA LYS A 30 1.08 4.59 -14.96
C LYS A 30 1.88 5.90 -14.94
N HIS A 31 1.66 6.78 -15.92
CA HIS A 31 2.35 8.07 -15.99
C HIS A 31 2.06 8.94 -14.76
N TRP A 32 0.80 8.95 -14.30
CA TRP A 32 0.44 9.70 -13.10
C TRP A 32 1.13 9.14 -11.85
N MET A 33 1.19 7.81 -11.70
CA MET A 33 1.90 7.15 -10.60
C MET A 33 3.38 7.49 -10.58
N GLU A 34 4.07 7.41 -11.72
CA GLU A 34 5.50 7.79 -11.84
C GLU A 34 5.73 9.25 -11.44
N THR A 35 4.82 10.14 -11.81
CA THR A 35 4.93 11.58 -11.51
C THR A 35 4.65 11.91 -10.03
N HIS A 36 3.78 11.13 -9.36
CA HIS A 36 3.30 11.43 -8.01
C HIS A 36 3.84 10.49 -6.94
N GLN A 37 4.68 9.51 -7.30
CA GLN A 37 5.20 8.48 -6.40
C GLN A 37 5.82 9.07 -5.12
N TYR A 38 6.57 10.15 -5.25
CA TYR A 38 7.21 10.81 -4.10
C TYR A 38 6.18 11.38 -3.11
N SER A 39 5.14 12.06 -3.60
CA SER A 39 4.09 12.61 -2.76
C SER A 39 3.25 11.53 -2.10
N LEU A 40 3.01 10.41 -2.81
CA LEU A 40 2.25 9.28 -2.30
C LEU A 40 3.01 8.52 -1.20
N THR A 41 4.31 8.27 -1.37
CA THR A 41 5.15 7.63 -0.33
C THR A 41 5.24 8.47 0.95
N MET A 42 5.31 9.80 0.82
CA MET A 42 5.25 10.71 1.98
C MET A 42 3.87 10.68 2.67
N ALA A 43 2.79 10.51 1.91
CA ALA A 43 1.43 10.39 2.46
C ALA A 43 1.22 9.03 3.15
N GLU A 44 1.73 7.94 2.58
CA GLU A 44 1.70 6.60 3.17
C GLU A 44 2.40 6.60 4.54
N GLN A 45 3.59 7.22 4.65
CA GLN A 45 4.32 7.31 5.92
C GLN A 45 3.54 8.01 7.04
N ARG A 46 2.63 8.94 6.71
CA ARG A 46 1.76 9.61 7.69
C ARG A 46 0.54 8.77 8.08
N HIS A 47 0.15 7.82 7.22
CA HIS A 47 -1.03 6.99 7.37
C HIS A 47 -0.71 5.56 7.82
N ILE A 48 0.54 5.22 8.14
CA ILE A 48 0.83 3.99 8.87
C ILE A 48 0.31 4.21 10.30
N PRO A 49 -0.84 3.64 10.72
CA PRO A 49 -1.03 3.42 12.14
C PRO A 49 0.16 2.58 12.57
N MET A 50 0.92 3.10 13.53
CA MET A 50 1.96 2.38 14.22
C MET A 50 1.28 1.20 14.91
N PHE A 51 1.00 0.12 14.18
CA PHE A 51 0.66 -1.14 14.78
C PHE A 51 1.88 -1.44 15.66
N PRO A 52 1.73 -1.50 16.99
CA PRO A 52 2.82 -1.96 17.81
C PRO A 52 3.20 -3.30 17.21
N LYS A 53 4.47 -3.42 16.79
CA LYS A 53 5.07 -4.71 16.50
C LYS A 53 4.59 -5.63 17.62
N PRO A 54 3.95 -6.78 17.35
CA PRO A 54 3.62 -7.69 18.43
C PRO A 54 4.96 -7.99 19.09
N GLU A 55 5.17 -7.41 20.27
CA GLU A 55 6.24 -7.81 21.15
C GLU A 55 6.05 -9.31 21.24
N ALA A 56 7.07 -10.05 20.81
CA ALA A 56 7.10 -11.48 20.95
C ALA A 56 6.95 -11.74 22.45
N PHE A 57 5.72 -11.95 22.92
CA PHE A 57 5.43 -12.37 24.27
C PHE A 57 6.27 -13.62 24.49
N GLY A 58 7.27 -13.45 25.35
CA GLY A 58 8.41 -14.33 25.41
C GLY A 58 8.03 -15.75 25.77
N VAL A 59 8.65 -16.70 25.08
CA VAL A 59 9.16 -17.91 25.72
C VAL A 59 10.46 -18.28 25.01
N THR A 60 11.61 -17.87 25.55
CA THR A 60 12.86 -18.56 25.24
C THR A 60 12.84 -19.89 25.99
N PRO A 61 12.99 -21.05 25.32
CA PRO A 61 13.12 -22.31 26.03
C PRO A 61 14.41 -22.28 26.86
N SER A 62 14.28 -22.40 28.17
CA SER A 62 15.40 -22.64 29.07
C SER A 62 16.01 -24.00 28.71
N LEU A 63 17.28 -24.00 28.31
CA LEU A 63 18.09 -25.22 28.19
C LEU A 63 18.42 -25.70 29.60
N ASN A 64 17.61 -26.65 30.11
CA ASN A 64 18.07 -27.60 31.12
C ASN A 64 18.75 -28.77 30.42
#